data_AF-A0A2U1R1I0-F1
#
_entry.id   AF-A0A2U1R1I0-F1
#
_cell.length_a   1.000
_cell.length_b   1.000
_cell.length_c   1.000
_cell.angle_alpha   90.00
_cell.angle_beta   90.00
_cell.angle_gamma   90.00
#
_symmetry.space_group_name_H-M   'P 1'
#
loop_
_entity.id
_entity.type
_entity.pdbx_description
1 polymer ?
#
loop_
_entity_poly.entity_id
_entity_poly.type
_entity_poly.pdbx_seq_one_letter_code
_entity_poly.pdbx_strand_id
1 'polypeptide(L)'
;MKKILFLFITGLSFSVSHSQEVSDAMRYAQDNLTGTARFRAMGGAFGAVGGDLSALSVNPAGSAVFSNNQVGITLSNQNIKNNSDYFGTKTSEKENSFILNQAGGVFVFHDRSPNSNWKKIAIGATYETTNNFDNNTVSFGTNPTHSIDAYFLDYANGIPLGNVTGIDYRDQFYDEQQAYFGYYGHVINPNSENDNNTGYTTNVPAGGDYYHENEVNERGYNSKVSFNIATSYQDRIYLGANLNFHVTDYRRSSSFYEDNFNDLLPGYTISSLRFNNEQYTYGNGFSFQLGAIAKVTESFRLGLAYESNTWYELYDEISQSLYTTLEASTGPPTNYSVNPDTINIYDPYKLQTPGKFTFSGAYVFGKSGLISIDYSIKDYSNTKFKPTNDEVFRRLNSDMSDNLTTAGELRIGAEYKIKQLSLRGGYRFEGSPYKNGTTIGDLNSYSGGLGYNFGSTKLDLAYSYLERKSNQGFFERGFTDGANISSKLNNISLTLLFEL
;
A
#
# COMPACT_ATOMS: atom_id res chain seq x y z
N MET A 1 -28.55 -17.27 50.30
CA MET A 1 -29.56 -17.33 49.21
C MET A 1 -29.44 -16.06 48.37
N LYS A 2 -29.21 -16.22 47.05
CA LYS A 2 -29.46 -15.27 45.93
C LYS A 2 -28.86 -13.86 46.07
N LYS A 3 -27.64 -13.57 45.58
CA LYS A 3 -27.32 -13.17 44.19
C LYS A 3 -28.50 -12.60 43.40
N ILE A 4 -28.58 -11.27 43.31
CA ILE A 4 -29.22 -10.56 42.19
C ILE A 4 -28.23 -9.48 41.74
N LEU A 5 -27.34 -9.89 40.82
CA LEU A 5 -26.73 -9.00 39.85
C LEU A 5 -27.87 -8.69 38.86
N PHE A 6 -28.33 -7.44 38.79
CA PHE A 6 -29.15 -7.03 37.65
C PHE A 6 -28.20 -6.69 36.51
N LEU A 7 -28.06 -7.67 35.61
CA LEU A 7 -27.50 -7.53 34.28
C LEU A 7 -28.41 -6.58 33.50
N PHE A 8 -27.96 -5.34 33.27
CA PHE A 8 -28.39 -4.54 32.12
C PHE A 8 -27.23 -4.59 31.11
N ILE A 9 -27.05 -5.78 30.53
CA ILE A 9 -26.37 -5.96 29.24
C ILE A 9 -27.48 -6.41 28.29
N THR A 10 -28.34 -5.47 27.94
CA THR A 10 -29.23 -5.60 26.79
C THR A 10 -28.57 -4.84 25.66
N GLY A 11 -27.96 -5.61 24.74
CA GLY A 11 -27.70 -5.24 23.35
C GLY A 11 -27.37 -3.78 23.06
N LEU A 12 -26.17 -3.34 23.42
CA LEU A 12 -25.46 -2.40 22.55
C LEU A 12 -24.69 -3.26 21.55
N SER A 13 -25.39 -3.79 20.57
CA SER A 13 -24.76 -4.11 19.29
C SER A 13 -24.40 -2.75 18.72
N PHE A 14 -23.19 -2.26 19.01
CA PHE A 14 -22.62 -1.19 18.22
C PHE A 14 -22.44 -1.80 16.83
N SER A 15 -23.37 -1.49 15.94
CA SER A 15 -23.18 -1.71 14.52
C SER A 15 -21.97 -0.87 14.12
N VAL A 16 -20.88 -1.55 13.82
CA VAL A 16 -19.63 -0.90 13.46
C VAL A 16 -19.79 -0.44 12.01
N SER A 17 -19.65 0.86 11.78
CA SER A 17 -19.68 1.42 10.43
C SER A 17 -18.34 1.13 9.76
N HIS A 18 -18.37 0.58 8.55
CA HIS A 18 -17.18 0.09 7.85
C HIS A 18 -17.13 0.58 6.40
N SER A 19 -16.04 1.24 6.05
CA SER A 19 -15.73 1.67 4.68
C SER A 19 -14.53 0.93 4.07
N GLN A 20 -13.94 -0.03 4.79
CA GLN A 20 -12.68 -0.67 4.40
C GLN A 20 -12.86 -1.58 3.19
N GLU A 21 -11.83 -1.60 2.34
CA GLU A 21 -11.81 -2.38 1.11
C GLU A 21 -10.59 -3.32 1.03
N VAL A 22 -10.62 -4.28 0.10
CA VAL A 22 -9.47 -5.16 -0.19
C VAL A 22 -8.25 -4.34 -0.63
N SER A 23 -8.49 -3.27 -1.38
CA SER A 23 -7.46 -2.35 -1.85
C SER A 23 -6.75 -1.61 -0.71
N ASP A 24 -7.47 -1.21 0.35
CA ASP A 24 -6.89 -0.62 1.56
C ASP A 24 -5.94 -1.60 2.25
N ALA A 25 -6.36 -2.85 2.41
CA ALA A 25 -5.52 -3.89 3.00
C ALA A 25 -4.23 -4.10 2.20
N MET A 26 -4.34 -4.09 0.87
CA MET A 26 -3.22 -4.26 -0.05
C MET A 26 -2.26 -3.07 -0.06
N ARG A 27 -2.75 -1.84 0.14
CA ARG A 27 -1.94 -0.62 0.24
C ARG A 27 -0.89 -0.74 1.35
N TYR A 28 -1.25 -1.31 2.49
CA TYR A 28 -0.35 -1.50 3.64
C TYR A 28 0.40 -2.83 3.62
N ALA A 29 -0.07 -3.81 2.85
CA ALA A 29 0.60 -5.10 2.69
C ALA A 29 1.74 -5.06 1.66
N GLN A 30 1.78 -4.08 0.76
CA GLN A 30 2.86 -3.96 -0.24
C GLN A 30 3.95 -2.99 0.23
N ASP A 31 5.20 -3.42 0.11
CA ASP A 31 6.37 -2.61 0.42
C ASP A 31 7.11 -2.24 -0.86
N ASN A 32 7.61 -1.00 -0.92
CA ASN A 32 8.51 -0.56 -1.98
C ASN A 32 9.97 -0.81 -1.58
N LEU A 33 10.84 -0.96 -2.59
CA LEU A 33 12.27 -1.09 -2.33
C LEU A 33 12.85 0.28 -1.95
N THR A 34 12.99 0.55 -0.66
CA THR A 34 13.59 1.77 -0.09
C THR A 34 14.84 1.45 0.74
N GLY A 35 15.73 2.43 0.94
CA GLY A 35 17.05 2.20 1.54
C GLY A 35 18.18 3.05 0.96
N THR A 36 19.43 2.69 1.25
CA THR A 36 20.63 3.35 0.77
C THR A 36 20.75 3.25 -0.75
N ALA A 37 21.47 4.18 -1.35
CA ALA A 37 21.80 4.15 -2.77
C ALA A 37 22.57 2.88 -3.13
N ARG A 38 23.50 2.43 -2.29
CA ARG A 38 24.19 1.14 -2.48
C ARG A 38 23.21 -0.04 -2.52
N PHE A 39 22.30 -0.11 -1.56
CA PHE A 39 21.27 -1.15 -1.47
C PHE A 39 20.36 -1.14 -2.71
N ARG A 40 19.84 0.04 -3.06
CA ARG A 40 18.93 0.21 -4.21
C ARG A 40 19.61 -0.09 -5.54
N ALA A 41 20.86 0.34 -5.74
CA ALA A 41 21.61 0.07 -6.97
C ALA A 41 21.77 -1.43 -7.27
N MET A 42 21.75 -2.26 -6.24
CA MET A 42 21.86 -3.71 -6.29
C MET A 42 20.50 -4.43 -6.28
N GLY A 43 19.39 -3.73 -6.51
CA GLY A 43 18.06 -4.32 -6.51
C GLY A 43 17.59 -4.81 -5.13
N GLY A 44 18.28 -4.43 -4.05
CA GLY A 44 17.93 -4.83 -2.69
C GLY A 44 18.39 -6.21 -2.24
N ALA A 45 19.20 -6.92 -3.03
CA ALA A 45 19.66 -8.28 -2.75
C ALA A 45 20.74 -8.33 -1.65
N PHE A 46 20.37 -8.03 -0.41
CA PHE A 46 21.29 -7.88 0.73
C PHE A 46 21.12 -8.90 1.85
N GLY A 47 20.20 -9.86 1.73
CA GLY A 47 19.88 -10.79 2.81
C GLY A 47 21.04 -11.70 3.25
N ALA A 48 22.01 -12.00 2.37
CA ALA A 48 23.26 -12.70 2.72
C ALA A 48 24.50 -11.80 2.72
N VAL A 49 24.40 -10.60 2.13
CA VAL A 49 25.53 -9.65 2.03
C VAL A 49 25.76 -8.95 3.36
N GLY A 50 24.71 -8.41 3.98
CA GLY A 50 24.79 -7.59 5.19
C GLY A 50 25.64 -6.32 5.02
N GLY A 51 26.06 -5.70 6.13
CA GLY A 51 27.04 -4.60 6.09
C GLY A 51 26.57 -3.34 5.36
N ASP A 52 25.27 -3.09 5.36
CA ASP A 52 24.60 -1.90 4.84
C ASP A 52 23.41 -1.58 5.75
N LEU A 53 23.06 -0.30 5.95
CA LEU A 53 21.98 0.09 6.86
C LEU A 53 20.65 -0.52 6.43
N SER A 54 20.37 -0.60 5.13
CA SER A 54 19.13 -1.21 4.61
C SER A 54 19.13 -2.72 4.66
N ALA A 55 20.30 -3.36 4.81
CA ALA A 55 20.35 -4.80 4.99
C ALA A 55 19.69 -5.23 6.30
N LEU A 56 19.66 -4.37 7.32
CA LEU A 56 18.99 -4.66 8.60
C LEU A 56 17.50 -4.94 8.40
N SER A 57 16.85 -4.22 7.48
CA SER A 57 15.43 -4.36 7.16
C SER A 57 15.11 -5.62 6.35
N VAL A 58 16.11 -6.23 5.71
CA VAL A 58 15.96 -7.48 4.94
C VAL A 58 16.37 -8.70 5.77
N ASN A 59 17.52 -8.63 6.43
CA ASN A 59 18.01 -9.67 7.33
C ASN A 59 18.72 -9.01 8.53
N PRO A 60 18.14 -9.06 9.74
CA PRO A 60 18.70 -8.37 10.91
C PRO A 60 20.08 -8.89 11.34
N ALA A 61 20.48 -10.11 10.96
CA ALA A 61 21.85 -10.60 11.20
C ALA A 61 22.91 -9.81 10.40
N GLY A 62 22.48 -9.06 9.38
CA GLY A 62 23.34 -8.24 8.52
C GLY A 62 24.08 -7.13 9.26
N SER A 63 23.59 -6.66 10.42
CA SER A 63 24.29 -5.67 11.25
C SER A 63 25.56 -6.24 11.88
N ALA A 64 25.57 -7.52 12.26
CA ALA A 64 26.78 -8.19 12.71
C ALA A 64 27.77 -8.47 11.57
N VAL A 65 27.46 -8.13 10.31
CA VAL A 65 28.47 -8.15 9.23
C VAL A 65 29.33 -6.89 9.24
N PHE A 66 28.84 -5.77 9.80
CA PHE A 66 29.62 -4.53 9.89
C PHE A 66 30.94 -4.76 10.65
N SER A 67 32.02 -4.17 10.11
CA SER A 67 33.33 -4.20 10.74
C SER A 67 33.55 -3.01 11.68
N ASN A 68 32.95 -1.88 11.37
CA ASN A 68 33.12 -0.62 12.09
C ASN A 68 31.75 0.00 12.37
N ASN A 69 31.74 0.99 13.25
CA ASN A 69 30.56 1.80 13.51
C ASN A 69 30.21 2.61 12.26
N GLN A 70 28.93 2.70 11.92
CA GLN A 70 28.49 3.46 10.76
C GLN A 70 27.24 4.26 11.06
N VAL A 71 27.16 5.46 10.50
CA VAL A 71 25.96 6.31 10.49
C VAL A 71 25.74 6.78 9.07
N GLY A 72 24.50 6.85 8.64
CA GLY A 72 24.19 7.26 7.28
C GLY A 72 22.81 7.88 7.12
N ILE A 73 22.70 8.69 6.08
CA ILE A 73 21.46 9.32 5.65
C ILE A 73 21.33 9.16 4.14
N THR A 74 20.11 8.92 3.69
CA THR A 74 19.76 8.78 2.28
C THR A 74 18.58 9.66 1.95
N LEU A 75 18.78 10.55 0.99
CA LEU A 75 17.72 11.36 0.40
C LEU A 75 17.36 10.76 -0.96
N SER A 76 16.11 10.89 -1.37
CA SER A 76 15.68 10.40 -2.68
C SER A 76 14.68 11.34 -3.33
N ASN A 77 14.79 11.47 -4.65
CA ASN A 77 13.76 12.06 -5.47
C ASN A 77 13.06 10.94 -6.24
N GLN A 78 11.75 10.84 -6.04
CA GLN A 78 10.89 9.85 -6.65
C GLN A 78 10.00 10.55 -7.66
N ASN A 79 9.94 9.98 -8.85
CA ASN A 79 9.04 10.42 -9.89
C ASN A 79 8.20 9.25 -10.38
N ILE A 80 6.92 9.26 -10.04
CA ILE A 80 5.95 8.31 -10.56
C ILE A 80 5.24 8.91 -11.78
N LYS A 81 5.06 8.10 -12.81
CA LYS A 81 4.30 8.42 -14.01
C LYS A 81 3.25 7.35 -14.26
N ASN A 82 1.99 7.73 -14.27
CA ASN A 82 0.87 6.83 -14.54
C ASN A 82 0.37 7.08 -15.95
N ASN A 83 0.49 6.09 -16.83
CA ASN A 83 -0.15 6.12 -18.14
C ASN A 83 -1.42 5.29 -18.05
N SER A 84 -2.58 5.91 -18.23
CA SER A 84 -3.87 5.25 -18.15
C SER A 84 -4.47 5.06 -19.54
N ASP A 85 -5.23 3.99 -19.72
CA ASP A 85 -6.05 3.70 -20.91
C ASP A 85 -7.44 3.25 -20.45
N TYR A 86 -8.45 4.08 -20.68
CA TYR A 86 -9.83 3.80 -20.38
C TYR A 86 -10.66 3.87 -21.67
N PHE A 87 -11.16 2.72 -22.11
CA PHE A 87 -11.89 2.57 -23.38
C PHE A 87 -11.16 3.18 -24.61
N GLY A 88 -9.83 3.04 -24.67
CA GLY A 88 -9.00 3.50 -25.79
C GLY A 88 -8.50 4.95 -25.67
N THR A 89 -9.00 5.68 -24.67
CA THR A 89 -8.57 7.04 -24.38
C THR A 89 -7.39 7.02 -23.42
N LYS A 90 -6.29 7.66 -23.81
CA LYS A 90 -5.01 7.60 -23.11
C LYS A 90 -4.69 8.91 -22.40
N THR A 91 -4.28 8.79 -21.14
CA THR A 91 -3.86 9.92 -20.29
C THR A 91 -2.50 9.63 -19.66
N SER A 92 -1.85 10.67 -19.14
CA SER A 92 -0.56 10.53 -18.50
C SER A 92 -0.38 11.58 -17.41
N GLU A 93 -0.30 11.12 -16.17
CA GLU A 93 -0.03 11.95 -14.99
C GLU A 93 1.37 11.69 -14.43
N LYS A 94 1.92 12.71 -13.77
CA LYS A 94 3.28 12.67 -13.20
C LYS A 94 3.30 13.36 -11.85
N GLU A 95 3.80 12.66 -10.85
CA GLU A 95 4.02 13.19 -9.49
C GLU A 95 5.49 13.11 -9.10
N ASN A 96 5.98 14.07 -8.33
CA ASN A 96 7.38 14.15 -7.96
C ASN A 96 7.57 14.51 -6.48
N SER A 97 8.11 13.56 -5.71
CA SER A 97 8.36 13.71 -4.29
C SER A 97 9.85 13.76 -3.98
N PHE A 98 10.22 14.59 -3.01
CA PHE A 98 11.54 14.57 -2.39
C PHE A 98 11.39 14.03 -0.96
N ILE A 99 12.02 12.89 -0.69
CA ILE A 99 11.82 12.16 0.57
C ILE A 99 13.14 11.90 1.30
N LEU A 100 13.06 11.90 2.63
CA LEU A 100 14.06 11.27 3.48
C LEU A 100 13.84 9.76 3.41
N ASN A 101 14.60 9.09 2.54
CA ASN A 101 14.40 7.67 2.25
C ASN A 101 14.84 6.78 3.41
N GLN A 102 16.00 7.08 4.02
CA GLN A 102 16.52 6.31 5.15
C GLN A 102 17.48 7.14 6.00
N ALA A 103 17.50 6.93 7.31
CA ALA A 103 18.55 7.39 8.21
C ALA A 103 18.80 6.35 9.30
N GLY A 104 20.03 6.23 9.78
CA GLY A 104 20.31 5.30 10.87
C GLY A 104 21.77 5.12 11.19
N GLY A 105 22.04 4.22 12.13
CA GLY A 105 23.39 3.86 12.51
C GLY A 105 23.48 2.48 13.14
N VAL A 106 24.69 1.93 13.10
CA VAL A 106 25.06 0.63 13.67
C VAL A 106 26.35 0.80 14.46
N PHE A 107 26.35 0.30 15.69
CA PHE A 107 27.49 0.26 16.59
C PHE A 107 27.92 -1.19 16.82
N VAL A 108 29.20 -1.46 16.62
CA VAL A 108 29.79 -2.80 16.66
C VAL A 108 30.75 -2.91 17.83
N PHE A 109 30.45 -3.82 18.75
CA PHE A 109 31.24 -4.10 19.94
C PHE A 109 31.93 -5.46 19.78
N HIS A 110 33.25 -5.45 19.67
CA HIS A 110 34.05 -6.67 19.49
C HIS A 110 34.41 -7.28 20.85
N ASP A 111 34.24 -8.60 20.97
CA ASP A 111 34.79 -9.36 22.08
C ASP A 111 36.30 -9.55 21.83
N ARG A 112 37.11 -9.15 22.81
CA ARG A 112 38.58 -9.24 22.75
C ARG A 112 39.14 -10.49 23.44
N SER A 113 38.28 -11.33 24.03
CA SER A 113 38.69 -12.57 24.67
C SER A 113 39.08 -13.65 23.64
N PRO A 114 40.31 -14.20 23.68
CA PRO A 114 40.75 -15.23 22.73
C PRO A 114 39.89 -16.49 22.75
N ASN A 115 39.34 -16.84 23.92
CA ASN A 115 38.60 -18.09 24.15
C ASN A 115 37.10 -17.96 23.87
N SER A 116 36.60 -16.76 23.58
CA SER A 116 35.18 -16.56 23.31
C SER A 116 34.83 -17.01 21.89
N ASN A 117 33.83 -17.86 21.76
CA ASN A 117 33.28 -18.21 20.46
C ASN A 117 32.39 -17.10 19.91
N TRP A 118 31.85 -16.21 20.76
CA TRP A 118 31.07 -15.05 20.31
C TRP A 118 32.04 -13.90 20.04
N LYS A 119 32.08 -13.41 18.80
CA LYS A 119 33.14 -12.47 18.38
C LYS A 119 32.71 -11.02 18.43
N LYS A 120 31.42 -10.73 18.32
CA LYS A 120 30.89 -9.37 18.45
C LYS A 120 29.39 -9.32 18.68
N ILE A 121 28.95 -8.17 19.17
CA ILE A 121 27.55 -7.74 19.23
C ILE A 121 27.43 -6.45 18.43
N ALA A 122 26.41 -6.37 17.59
CA ALA A 122 26.03 -5.15 16.88
C ALA A 122 24.67 -4.68 17.38
N ILE A 123 24.54 -3.38 17.60
CA ILE A 123 23.28 -2.72 17.95
C ILE A 123 23.06 -1.61 16.94
N GLY A 124 21.84 -1.50 16.41
CA GLY A 124 21.53 -0.47 15.42
C GLY A 124 20.12 0.08 15.57
N ALA A 125 19.92 1.25 14.97
CA ALA A 125 18.61 1.85 14.79
C ALA A 125 18.51 2.44 13.39
N THR A 126 17.40 2.20 12.71
CA THR A 126 17.15 2.71 11.36
C THR A 126 15.72 3.22 11.23
N TYR A 127 15.57 4.38 10.60
CA TYR A 127 14.31 4.90 10.06
C TYR A 127 14.32 4.70 8.55
N GLU A 128 13.25 4.20 7.97
CA GLU A 128 13.04 4.17 6.52
C GLU A 128 11.58 4.47 6.15
N THR A 129 11.37 5.18 5.05
CA THR A 129 10.04 5.29 4.42
C THR A 129 9.81 4.00 3.64
N THR A 130 8.93 3.11 4.09
CA THR A 130 8.64 1.82 3.42
C THR A 130 7.75 2.03 2.19
N ASN A 131 6.89 3.03 2.23
CA ASN A 131 6.05 3.41 1.09
C ASN A 131 5.87 4.94 1.02
N ASN A 132 5.88 5.49 -0.19
CA ASN A 132 5.54 6.87 -0.48
C ASN A 132 4.23 6.84 -1.27
N PHE A 133 3.18 7.42 -0.71
CA PHE A 133 1.85 7.38 -1.30
C PHE A 133 1.56 8.53 -2.25
N ASP A 134 2.46 9.52 -2.35
CA ASP A 134 2.32 10.63 -3.29
C ASP A 134 2.16 10.13 -4.72
N ASN A 135 0.95 10.30 -5.26
CA ASN A 135 0.57 9.76 -6.56
C ASN A 135 -0.59 10.58 -7.15
N ASN A 136 -0.59 10.74 -8.48
CA ASN A 136 -1.70 11.35 -9.20
C ASN A 136 -2.12 10.45 -10.35
N THR A 137 -3.41 10.14 -10.43
CA THR A 137 -3.98 9.31 -11.50
C THR A 137 -5.22 9.98 -12.05
N VAL A 138 -5.25 10.16 -13.36
CA VAL A 138 -6.43 10.65 -14.09
C VAL A 138 -6.75 9.65 -15.19
N SER A 139 -8.01 9.26 -15.33
CA SER A 139 -8.49 8.38 -16.40
C SER A 139 -9.81 8.93 -16.92
N PHE A 140 -9.97 9.04 -18.23
CA PHE A 140 -11.25 9.42 -18.82
C PHE A 140 -11.51 8.67 -20.12
N GLY A 141 -12.79 8.57 -20.49
CA GLY A 141 -13.24 7.84 -21.68
C GLY A 141 -14.70 7.42 -21.58
N THR A 142 -15.29 7.05 -22.71
CA THR A 142 -16.69 6.63 -22.80
C THR A 142 -16.84 5.13 -22.55
N ASN A 143 -17.56 4.77 -21.50
CA ASN A 143 -17.93 3.40 -21.19
C ASN A 143 -19.21 3.03 -21.95
N PRO A 144 -19.19 1.97 -22.78
CA PRO A 144 -20.33 1.59 -23.59
C PRO A 144 -21.37 0.73 -22.87
N THR A 145 -21.14 0.40 -21.60
CA THR A 145 -21.87 -0.66 -20.90
C THR A 145 -22.44 -0.27 -19.55
N HIS A 146 -21.69 0.43 -18.70
CA HIS A 146 -22.07 0.66 -17.31
C HIS A 146 -21.95 2.14 -16.93
N SER A 147 -22.90 2.61 -16.11
CA SER A 147 -22.86 3.88 -15.41
C SER A 147 -22.46 3.65 -13.94
N ILE A 148 -22.05 4.71 -13.26
CA ILE A 148 -21.86 4.74 -11.81
C ILE A 148 -23.16 4.52 -11.02
N ASP A 149 -24.34 4.59 -11.64
CA ASP A 149 -25.59 4.22 -10.99
C ASP A 149 -25.54 2.85 -10.29
N ALA A 150 -24.84 1.89 -10.89
CA ALA A 150 -24.63 0.56 -10.35
C ALA A 150 -23.94 0.57 -8.98
N TYR A 151 -23.06 1.53 -8.70
CA TYR A 151 -22.48 1.73 -7.37
C TYR A 151 -23.55 2.04 -6.32
N PHE A 152 -24.34 3.09 -6.56
CA PHE A 152 -25.39 3.52 -5.62
C PHE A 152 -26.48 2.47 -5.47
N LEU A 153 -26.86 1.81 -6.57
CA LEU A 153 -27.87 0.76 -6.60
C LEU A 153 -27.45 -0.48 -5.80
N ASP A 154 -26.18 -0.86 -5.89
CA ASP A 154 -25.62 -2.02 -5.17
C ASP A 154 -25.54 -1.76 -3.65
N TYR A 155 -25.31 -0.53 -3.22
CA TYR A 155 -25.44 -0.15 -1.81
C TYR A 155 -26.89 -0.08 -1.33
N ALA A 156 -27.79 0.52 -2.11
CA ALA A 156 -29.17 0.78 -1.66
C ALA A 156 -30.05 -0.48 -1.61
N ASN A 157 -29.87 -1.43 -2.53
CA ASN A 157 -30.71 -2.63 -2.57
C ASN A 157 -30.57 -3.47 -1.29
N GLY A 158 -31.70 -3.68 -0.61
CA GLY A 158 -31.75 -4.36 0.68
C GLY A 158 -31.84 -3.43 1.89
N ILE A 159 -31.56 -2.13 1.72
CA ILE A 159 -31.72 -1.12 2.78
C ILE A 159 -33.17 -0.59 2.74
N PRO A 160 -33.89 -0.56 3.87
CA PRO A 160 -35.22 0.07 3.93
C PRO A 160 -35.16 1.57 3.63
N LEU A 161 -36.08 2.08 2.81
CA LEU A 161 -36.17 3.51 2.46
C LEU A 161 -36.24 4.41 3.71
N GLY A 162 -36.93 3.97 4.76
CA GLY A 162 -37.01 4.70 6.03
C GLY A 162 -35.67 4.86 6.74
N ASN A 163 -34.69 3.96 6.53
CA ASN A 163 -33.34 4.15 7.05
C ASN A 163 -32.60 5.24 6.27
N VAL A 164 -32.85 5.34 4.97
CA VAL A 164 -32.23 6.34 4.08
C VAL A 164 -32.81 7.74 4.32
N THR A 165 -34.12 7.86 4.53
CA THR A 165 -34.82 9.16 4.59
C THR A 165 -35.23 9.60 6.00
N GLY A 166 -35.36 8.65 6.93
CA GLY A 166 -35.87 8.88 8.29
C GLY A 166 -34.80 8.96 9.38
N ILE A 167 -33.54 8.60 9.07
CA ILE A 167 -32.38 8.70 9.97
C ILE A 167 -31.51 9.86 9.52
N ASP A 168 -31.00 10.66 10.46
CA ASP A 168 -30.04 11.72 10.14
C ASP A 168 -28.77 11.12 9.52
N TYR A 169 -28.22 11.75 8.49
CA TYR A 169 -27.01 11.28 7.79
C TYR A 169 -25.87 10.90 8.75
N ARG A 170 -25.72 11.64 9.84
CA ARG A 170 -24.65 11.42 10.85
C ARG A 170 -24.82 10.15 11.66
N ASP A 171 -26.06 9.65 11.74
CA ASP A 171 -26.43 8.46 12.49
C ASP A 171 -26.60 7.23 11.57
N GLN A 172 -26.42 7.39 10.26
CA GLN A 172 -26.48 6.31 9.26
C GLN A 172 -25.18 5.50 9.22
N PHE A 173 -25.29 4.20 8.92
CA PHE A 173 -24.14 3.37 8.56
C PHE A 173 -23.59 3.74 7.19
N TYR A 174 -22.34 3.35 6.91
CA TYR A 174 -21.67 3.71 5.66
C TYR A 174 -22.46 3.32 4.39
N ASP A 175 -23.07 2.14 4.37
CA ASP A 175 -23.90 1.66 3.26
C ASP A 175 -25.21 2.46 3.11
N GLU A 176 -25.85 2.80 4.23
CA GLU A 176 -27.01 3.71 4.26
C GLU A 176 -26.63 5.10 3.77
N GLN A 177 -25.43 5.61 4.10
CA GLN A 177 -24.92 6.87 3.58
C GLN A 177 -24.67 6.82 2.06
N GLN A 178 -24.16 5.70 1.52
CA GLN A 178 -24.03 5.54 0.08
C GLN A 178 -25.40 5.52 -0.61
N ALA A 179 -26.39 4.85 -0.02
CA ALA A 179 -27.77 4.88 -0.49
C ALA A 179 -28.41 6.28 -0.39
N TYR A 180 -28.11 7.03 0.66
CA TYR A 180 -28.52 8.42 0.87
C TYR A 180 -28.04 9.33 -0.27
N PHE A 181 -26.77 9.23 -0.66
CA PHE A 181 -26.26 9.97 -1.81
C PHE A 181 -27.01 9.60 -3.09
N GLY A 182 -27.20 8.31 -3.37
CA GLY A 182 -27.93 7.86 -4.54
C GLY A 182 -29.37 8.39 -4.60
N TYR A 183 -30.09 8.33 -3.48
CA TYR A 183 -31.49 8.74 -3.37
C TYR A 183 -31.65 10.27 -3.44
N TYR A 184 -30.98 11.03 -2.57
CA TYR A 184 -31.09 12.49 -2.55
C TYR A 184 -30.39 13.16 -3.74
N GLY A 185 -29.46 12.47 -4.39
CA GLY A 185 -28.86 12.88 -5.67
C GLY A 185 -29.73 12.52 -6.87
N HIS A 186 -30.86 11.84 -6.67
CA HIS A 186 -31.75 11.35 -7.71
C HIS A 186 -31.08 10.43 -8.74
N VAL A 187 -30.00 9.74 -8.35
CA VAL A 187 -29.33 8.74 -9.19
C VAL A 187 -30.14 7.43 -9.19
N ILE A 188 -30.79 7.13 -8.07
CA ILE A 188 -31.67 5.98 -7.91
C ILE A 188 -33.04 6.41 -7.36
N ASN A 189 -34.09 5.67 -7.74
CA ASN A 189 -35.45 5.87 -7.28
C ASN A 189 -35.94 4.63 -6.51
N PRO A 190 -36.67 4.78 -5.40
CA PRO A 190 -37.29 3.65 -4.73
C PRO A 190 -38.43 3.09 -5.59
N ASN A 191 -38.65 1.77 -5.53
CA ASN A 191 -39.78 1.14 -6.23
C ASN A 191 -41.14 1.54 -5.63
N SER A 192 -41.15 1.99 -4.38
CA SER A 192 -42.32 2.49 -3.66
C SER A 192 -41.88 3.49 -2.59
N GLU A 193 -42.66 4.56 -2.41
CA GLU A 193 -42.49 5.59 -1.38
C GLU A 193 -42.87 5.13 0.04
N ASN A 194 -42.84 3.82 0.31
CA ASN A 194 -43.08 3.26 1.63
C ASN A 194 -41.73 3.08 2.34
N ASP A 195 -41.64 3.47 3.61
CA ASP A 195 -40.44 3.30 4.44
C ASP A 195 -39.88 1.88 4.47
N ASN A 196 -40.74 0.87 4.28
CA ASN A 196 -40.33 -0.54 4.23
C ASN A 196 -39.86 -1.02 2.84
N ASN A 197 -39.85 -0.14 1.82
CA ASN A 197 -39.30 -0.47 0.51
C ASN A 197 -37.82 -0.76 0.62
N THR A 198 -37.37 -1.89 0.05
CA THR A 198 -35.94 -2.25 -0.01
C THR A 198 -35.41 -2.38 -1.44
N GLY A 199 -36.25 -2.07 -2.44
CA GLY A 199 -35.92 -2.19 -3.85
C GLY A 199 -35.78 -0.83 -4.52
N TYR A 200 -34.73 -0.66 -5.31
CA TYR A 200 -34.41 0.58 -6.01
C TYR A 200 -34.21 0.32 -7.50
N THR A 201 -34.34 1.38 -8.29
CA THR A 201 -34.10 1.38 -9.74
C THR A 201 -33.24 2.57 -10.11
N THR A 202 -32.52 2.45 -11.22
CA THR A 202 -31.70 3.56 -11.75
C THR A 202 -32.58 4.68 -12.31
N ASN A 203 -32.11 5.92 -12.16
CA ASN A 203 -32.62 7.11 -12.84
C ASN A 203 -31.68 7.59 -13.96
N VAL A 204 -30.67 6.79 -14.30
CA VAL A 204 -29.74 7.05 -15.40
C VAL A 204 -30.30 6.46 -16.70
N PRO A 205 -30.43 7.24 -17.78
CA PRO A 205 -30.86 6.75 -19.08
C PRO A 205 -29.94 5.65 -19.60
N ALA A 206 -30.54 4.54 -20.03
CA ALA A 206 -29.81 3.45 -20.68
C ALA A 206 -29.46 3.80 -22.13
N GLY A 207 -28.30 3.36 -22.59
CA GLY A 207 -27.93 3.45 -24.01
C GLY A 207 -26.43 3.24 -24.30
N GLY A 208 -25.59 3.25 -23.26
CA GLY A 208 -24.17 2.91 -23.41
C GLY A 208 -23.32 4.05 -23.98
N ASP A 209 -23.66 5.29 -23.69
CA ASP A 209 -22.79 6.46 -23.97
C ASP A 209 -22.51 7.23 -22.67
N TYR A 210 -21.75 6.61 -21.76
CA TYR A 210 -21.38 7.19 -20.46
C TYR A 210 -19.93 7.66 -20.47
N TYR A 211 -19.71 8.96 -20.67
CA TYR A 211 -18.38 9.54 -20.52
C TYR A 211 -18.01 9.61 -19.05
N HIS A 212 -16.89 9.01 -18.68
CA HIS A 212 -16.37 9.08 -17.33
C HIS A 212 -15.06 9.84 -17.27
N GLU A 213 -14.85 10.48 -16.13
CA GLU A 213 -13.57 11.03 -15.71
C GLU A 213 -13.36 10.68 -14.24
N ASN A 214 -12.27 9.96 -13.95
CA ASN A 214 -11.87 9.58 -12.61
C ASN A 214 -10.52 10.19 -12.29
N GLU A 215 -10.50 11.06 -11.29
CA GLU A 215 -9.30 11.69 -10.75
C GLU A 215 -9.04 11.16 -9.34
N VAL A 216 -7.80 10.76 -9.06
CA VAL A 216 -7.37 10.29 -7.74
C VAL A 216 -6.03 10.93 -7.40
N ASN A 217 -6.02 11.71 -6.32
CA ASN A 217 -4.81 12.27 -5.71
C ASN A 217 -4.55 11.57 -4.38
N GLU A 218 -3.37 10.97 -4.25
CA GLU A 218 -2.93 10.30 -3.04
C GLU A 218 -1.70 11.00 -2.48
N ARG A 219 -1.62 11.10 -1.16
CA ARG A 219 -0.47 11.70 -0.46
C ARG A 219 -0.17 10.98 0.83
N GLY A 220 1.08 11.08 1.25
CA GLY A 220 1.52 10.60 2.56
C GLY A 220 2.54 9.49 2.47
N TYR A 221 2.70 8.73 3.55
CA TYR A 221 3.77 7.76 3.69
C TYR A 221 3.44 6.64 4.66
N ASN A 222 4.14 5.54 4.49
CA ASN A 222 4.33 4.52 5.52
C ASN A 222 5.82 4.49 5.88
N SER A 223 6.13 4.51 7.16
CA SER A 223 7.51 4.57 7.67
C SER A 223 7.73 3.54 8.76
N LYS A 224 8.96 3.04 8.84
CA LYS A 224 9.38 2.01 9.78
C LYS A 224 10.61 2.46 10.55
N VAL A 225 10.52 2.42 11.88
CA VAL A 225 11.65 2.54 12.80
C VAL A 225 12.00 1.16 13.33
N SER A 226 13.23 0.72 13.08
CA SER A 226 13.71 -0.61 13.45
C SER A 226 14.84 -0.49 14.48
N PHE A 227 14.70 -1.21 15.59
CA PHE A 227 15.77 -1.40 16.57
C PHE A 227 16.37 -2.80 16.38
N ASN A 228 17.66 -2.85 16.13
CA ASN A 228 18.37 -4.06 15.75
C ASN A 228 19.36 -4.49 16.84
N ILE A 229 19.42 -5.81 17.07
CA ILE A 229 20.52 -6.45 17.77
C ILE A 229 20.98 -7.68 16.99
N ALA A 230 22.29 -7.87 16.88
CA ALA A 230 22.86 -9.05 16.26
C ALA A 230 24.17 -9.45 16.90
N THR A 231 24.59 -10.69 16.66
CA THR A 231 25.86 -11.22 17.15
C THR A 231 26.49 -12.18 16.14
N SER A 232 27.79 -12.42 16.27
CA SER A 232 28.50 -13.44 15.49
C SER A 232 29.08 -14.53 16.37
N TYR A 233 28.90 -15.77 15.94
CA TYR A 233 29.52 -16.96 16.47
C TYR A 233 30.64 -17.41 15.53
N GLN A 234 31.87 -17.39 16.04
CA GLN A 234 33.12 -17.75 15.36
C GLN A 234 33.33 -17.04 14.02
N ASP A 235 32.67 -15.89 13.82
CA ASP A 235 32.57 -15.20 12.53
C ASP A 235 32.13 -16.09 11.35
N ARG A 236 31.42 -17.17 11.65
CA ARG A 236 30.85 -18.11 10.68
C ARG A 236 29.33 -18.06 10.66
N ILE A 237 28.72 -17.87 11.82
CA ILE A 237 27.26 -17.79 11.97
C ILE A 237 26.94 -16.42 12.56
N TYR A 238 26.01 -15.71 11.93
CA TYR A 238 25.51 -14.42 12.38
C TYR A 238 24.04 -14.59 12.67
N LEU A 239 23.58 -14.07 13.80
CA LEU A 239 22.19 -14.12 14.23
C LEU A 239 21.76 -12.70 14.57
N GLY A 240 20.53 -12.34 14.24
CA GLY A 240 19.99 -11.03 14.57
C GLY A 240 18.48 -11.01 14.71
N ALA A 241 18.00 -9.97 15.37
CA ALA A 241 16.59 -9.69 15.57
C ALA A 241 16.33 -8.19 15.42
N ASN A 242 15.14 -7.84 14.92
CA ASN A 242 14.61 -6.48 14.94
C ASN A 242 13.28 -6.42 15.67
N LEU A 243 13.05 -5.29 16.33
CA LEU A 243 11.72 -4.80 16.70
C LEU A 243 11.40 -3.58 15.84
N ASN A 244 10.24 -3.58 15.22
CA ASN A 244 9.86 -2.58 14.23
C ASN A 244 8.57 -1.88 14.63
N PHE A 245 8.60 -0.55 14.61
CA PHE A 245 7.45 0.30 14.78
C PHE A 245 7.12 0.97 13.45
N HIS A 246 5.88 0.84 13.03
CA HIS A 246 5.36 1.39 11.78
C HIS A 246 4.47 2.58 12.07
N VAL A 247 4.52 3.59 11.21
CA VAL A 247 3.66 4.77 11.24
C VAL A 247 3.15 5.01 9.84
N THR A 248 1.84 5.18 9.71
CA THR A 248 1.19 5.51 8.44
C THR A 248 0.39 6.79 8.56
N ASP A 249 0.47 7.60 7.50
CA ASP A 249 -0.36 8.78 7.27
C ASP A 249 -0.69 8.78 5.77
N TYR A 250 -1.97 8.69 5.45
CA TYR A 250 -2.44 8.52 4.07
C TYR A 250 -3.66 9.39 3.83
N ARG A 251 -3.63 10.19 2.77
CA ARG A 251 -4.76 11.00 2.31
C ARG A 251 -5.07 10.63 0.87
N ARG A 252 -6.36 10.45 0.58
CA ARG A 252 -6.86 10.21 -0.77
C ARG A 252 -8.03 11.16 -1.06
N SER A 253 -7.88 11.94 -2.11
CA SER A 253 -8.95 12.70 -2.73
C SER A 253 -9.32 12.00 -4.03
N SER A 254 -10.59 11.66 -4.23
CA SER A 254 -11.08 11.16 -5.52
C SER A 254 -12.31 11.92 -5.99
N SER A 255 -12.37 12.18 -7.30
CA SER A 255 -13.51 12.79 -7.97
C SER A 255 -13.86 11.91 -9.17
N PHE A 256 -15.02 11.28 -9.11
CA PHE A 256 -15.60 10.58 -10.25
C PHE A 256 -16.68 11.44 -10.89
N TYR A 257 -16.57 11.67 -12.19
CA TYR A 257 -17.52 12.43 -12.98
C TYR A 257 -18.08 11.54 -14.09
N GLU A 258 -19.39 11.60 -14.29
CA GLU A 258 -20.08 10.96 -15.41
C GLU A 258 -20.91 12.01 -16.15
N ASP A 259 -20.77 12.03 -17.48
CA ASP A 259 -21.72 12.63 -18.41
C ASP A 259 -22.42 11.50 -19.17
N ASN A 260 -23.75 11.53 -19.19
CA ASN A 260 -24.57 10.62 -19.95
C ASN A 260 -24.99 11.31 -21.26
N PHE A 261 -24.42 10.85 -22.37
CA PHE A 261 -24.70 11.37 -23.71
C PHE A 261 -25.82 10.60 -24.45
N ASN A 262 -26.54 9.70 -23.76
CA ASN A 262 -27.70 9.02 -24.34
C ASN A 262 -28.87 9.99 -24.59
N ASP A 263 -29.82 9.58 -25.44
CA ASP A 263 -30.99 10.39 -25.76
C ASP A 263 -31.78 10.79 -24.51
N LEU A 264 -32.11 12.08 -24.39
CA LEU A 264 -32.95 12.58 -23.31
C LEU A 264 -34.34 11.95 -23.33
N LEU A 265 -34.83 11.57 -22.15
CA LEU A 265 -36.16 11.00 -21.97
C LEU A 265 -37.21 12.07 -21.67
N PRO A 266 -38.53 11.80 -21.84
CA PRO A 266 -39.57 12.77 -21.50
C PRO A 266 -39.61 13.18 -20.02
N GLY A 267 -39.14 12.32 -19.12
CA GLY A 267 -39.00 12.59 -17.69
C GLY A 267 -37.59 13.08 -17.34
N TYR A 268 -37.46 13.78 -16.21
CA TYR A 268 -36.17 14.22 -15.70
C TYR A 268 -35.35 13.02 -15.22
N THR A 269 -34.20 12.82 -15.87
CA THR A 269 -33.27 11.72 -15.62
C THR A 269 -31.85 12.27 -15.55
N ILE A 270 -30.93 11.53 -14.94
CA ILE A 270 -29.54 11.98 -14.78
C ILE A 270 -28.89 12.19 -16.15
N SER A 271 -28.40 13.41 -16.40
CA SER A 271 -27.53 13.73 -17.53
C SER A 271 -26.06 13.84 -17.12
N SER A 272 -25.79 14.25 -15.87
CA SER A 272 -24.42 14.22 -15.34
C SER A 272 -24.37 14.12 -13.83
N LEU A 273 -23.25 13.65 -13.30
CA LEU A 273 -22.96 13.68 -11.87
C LEU A 273 -21.47 13.80 -11.58
N ARG A 274 -21.15 14.30 -10.39
CA ARG A 274 -19.81 14.28 -9.80
C ARG A 274 -19.87 13.79 -8.36
N PHE A 275 -19.17 12.69 -8.07
CA PHE A 275 -19.03 12.13 -6.74
C PHE A 275 -17.61 12.34 -6.22
N ASN A 276 -17.48 13.14 -5.16
CA ASN A 276 -16.19 13.45 -4.54
C ASN A 276 -16.06 12.73 -3.21
N ASN A 277 -14.87 12.21 -2.94
CA ASN A 277 -14.52 11.49 -1.72
C ASN A 277 -13.18 12.00 -1.20
N GLU A 278 -13.13 12.31 0.09
CA GLU A 278 -11.92 12.63 0.83
C GLU A 278 -11.76 11.60 1.94
N GLN A 279 -10.66 10.86 1.92
CA GLN A 279 -10.32 9.86 2.92
C GLN A 279 -9.00 10.24 3.60
N TYR A 280 -8.98 10.19 4.93
CA TYR A 280 -7.77 10.29 5.72
C TYR A 280 -7.62 9.05 6.60
N THR A 281 -6.54 8.29 6.38
CA THR A 281 -6.20 7.11 7.17
C THR A 281 -4.87 7.32 7.87
N TYR A 282 -4.86 7.16 9.19
CA TYR A 282 -3.62 7.25 9.98
C TYR A 282 -3.57 6.14 11.01
N GLY A 283 -2.36 5.83 11.48
CA GLY A 283 -2.20 4.84 12.53
C GLY A 283 -0.78 4.34 12.70
N ASN A 284 -0.66 3.31 13.52
CA ASN A 284 0.61 2.72 13.90
C ASN A 284 0.57 1.20 13.79
N GLY A 285 1.73 0.60 13.64
CA GLY A 285 1.85 -0.86 13.60
C GLY A 285 3.10 -1.38 14.28
N PHE A 286 3.10 -2.68 14.55
CA PHE A 286 4.23 -3.39 15.13
C PHE A 286 4.54 -4.64 14.33
N SER A 287 5.84 -4.96 14.19
CA SER A 287 6.32 -6.23 13.66
C SER A 287 7.68 -6.57 14.28
N PHE A 288 8.13 -7.81 14.11
CA PHE A 288 9.48 -8.22 14.45
C PHE A 288 10.10 -9.01 13.31
N GLN A 289 11.43 -9.07 13.30
CA GLN A 289 12.17 -9.86 12.32
C GLN A 289 13.24 -10.69 13.02
N LEU A 290 13.51 -11.87 12.48
CA LEU A 290 14.58 -12.77 12.88
C LEU A 290 15.43 -13.10 11.66
N GLY A 291 16.73 -13.22 11.85
CA GLY A 291 17.65 -13.40 10.75
C GLY A 291 18.88 -14.21 11.13
N ALA A 292 19.38 -14.96 10.14
CA ALA A 292 20.62 -15.69 10.22
C ALA A 292 21.42 -15.53 8.93
N ILE A 293 22.75 -15.46 9.04
CA ILE A 293 23.68 -15.53 7.91
C ILE A 293 24.78 -16.53 8.26
N ALA A 294 25.05 -17.47 7.37
CA ALA A 294 26.13 -18.44 7.49
C ALA A 294 27.20 -18.17 6.42
N LYS A 295 28.46 -17.97 6.84
CA LYS A 295 29.63 -17.96 5.96
C LYS A 295 30.14 -19.39 5.77
N VAL A 296 29.53 -20.09 4.82
CA VAL A 296 29.87 -21.47 4.44
C VAL A 296 31.34 -21.57 4.02
N THR A 297 31.82 -20.58 3.26
CA THR A 297 33.24 -20.39 2.97
C THR A 297 33.61 -18.91 3.18
N GLU A 298 34.87 -18.53 2.96
CA GLU A 298 35.26 -17.12 2.98
C GLU A 298 34.55 -16.27 1.91
N SER A 299 34.19 -16.91 0.79
CA SER A 299 33.53 -16.25 -0.34
C SER A 299 32.03 -16.49 -0.37
N PHE A 300 31.54 -17.62 0.11
CA PHE A 300 30.14 -18.00 -0.05
C PHE A 300 29.34 -17.83 1.24
N ARG A 301 28.20 -17.15 1.13
CA ARG A 301 27.29 -16.86 2.24
C ARG A 301 25.88 -17.29 1.90
N LEU A 302 25.20 -17.82 2.91
CA LEU A 302 23.77 -18.11 2.87
C LEU A 302 23.06 -17.27 3.93
N GLY A 303 21.86 -16.81 3.63
CA GLY A 303 21.01 -16.06 4.55
C GLY A 303 19.60 -16.64 4.61
N LEU A 304 19.00 -16.54 5.79
CA LEU A 304 17.60 -16.82 6.03
C LEU A 304 17.05 -15.71 6.91
N ALA A 305 15.92 -15.13 6.52
CA ALA A 305 15.22 -14.14 7.34
C ALA A 305 13.72 -14.42 7.36
N TYR A 306 13.11 -14.13 8.50
CA TYR A 306 11.68 -14.15 8.70
C TYR A 306 11.23 -12.80 9.23
N GLU A 307 10.23 -12.23 8.57
CA GLU A 307 9.50 -11.04 9.01
C GLU A 307 8.11 -11.47 9.43
N SER A 308 7.72 -11.11 10.65
CA SER A 308 6.37 -11.37 11.15
C SER A 308 5.33 -10.62 10.32
N ASN A 309 4.06 -10.98 10.49
CA ASN A 309 2.97 -10.07 10.13
C ASN A 309 3.21 -8.69 10.77
N THR A 310 2.76 -7.62 10.11
CA THR A 310 2.60 -6.33 10.76
C THR A 310 1.18 -6.21 11.27
N TRP A 311 1.04 -5.87 12.55
CA TRP A 311 -0.26 -5.62 13.17
C TRP A 311 -0.45 -4.11 13.28
N TYR A 312 -1.33 -3.56 12.45
CA TYR A 312 -1.73 -2.17 12.46
C TYR A 312 -2.99 -1.95 13.28
N GLU A 313 -3.08 -0.75 13.84
CA GLU A 313 -4.30 -0.12 14.35
C GLU A 313 -4.47 1.19 13.59
N LEU A 314 -5.57 1.30 12.85
CA LEU A 314 -5.84 2.34 11.86
C LEU A 314 -7.14 3.07 12.19
N TYR A 315 -7.16 4.35 11.85
CA TYR A 315 -8.28 5.27 12.02
C TYR A 315 -8.61 5.85 10.65
N ASP A 316 -9.89 5.84 10.28
CA ASP A 316 -10.36 6.41 9.03
C ASP A 316 -11.29 7.60 9.30
N GLU A 317 -11.10 8.64 8.51
CA GLU A 317 -12.01 9.78 8.40
C GLU A 317 -12.44 9.91 6.93
N ILE A 318 -13.75 10.07 6.69
CA ILE A 318 -14.30 10.20 5.33
C ILE A 318 -15.23 11.41 5.24
N SER A 319 -15.09 12.18 4.17
CA SER A 319 -16.06 13.19 3.75
C SER A 319 -16.42 12.99 2.28
N GLN A 320 -17.69 13.15 1.95
CA GLN A 320 -18.22 12.85 0.62
C GLN A 320 -19.21 13.93 0.17
N SER A 321 -19.29 14.14 -1.15
CA SER A 321 -20.33 14.98 -1.76
C SER A 321 -20.72 14.46 -3.14
N LEU A 322 -21.98 14.65 -3.50
CA LEU A 322 -22.52 14.30 -4.80
C LEU A 322 -23.23 15.52 -5.40
N TYR A 323 -22.88 15.84 -6.64
CA TYR A 323 -23.55 16.86 -7.45
C TYR A 323 -24.16 16.18 -8.65
N THR A 324 -25.43 16.43 -8.96
CA THR A 324 -26.12 15.81 -10.10
C THR A 324 -26.88 16.85 -10.92
N THR A 325 -26.97 16.60 -12.21
CA THR A 325 -27.79 17.35 -13.16
C THR A 325 -28.82 16.40 -13.74
N LEU A 326 -30.09 16.81 -13.72
CA LEU A 326 -31.18 16.10 -14.36
C LEU A 326 -31.69 16.89 -15.57
N GLU A 327 -31.90 16.19 -16.67
CA GLU A 327 -32.48 16.74 -17.89
C GLU A 327 -33.64 15.86 -18.38
N ALA A 328 -34.54 16.50 -19.13
CA ALA A 328 -35.63 15.87 -19.85
C ALA A 328 -35.63 16.41 -21.28
N SER A 329 -36.28 15.72 -22.22
CA SER A 329 -36.38 16.13 -23.63
C SER A 329 -37.01 17.51 -23.81
N THR A 330 -37.73 18.01 -22.80
CA THR A 330 -38.33 19.34 -22.75
C THR A 330 -38.19 19.94 -21.35
N GLY A 331 -37.86 21.22 -21.27
CA GLY A 331 -37.71 21.95 -20.00
C GLY A 331 -36.25 22.32 -19.70
N PRO A 332 -36.00 23.19 -18.71
CA PRO A 332 -34.64 23.53 -18.29
C PRO A 332 -34.01 22.39 -17.45
N PRO A 333 -32.67 22.27 -17.43
CA PRO A 333 -31.98 21.34 -16.52
C PRO A 333 -32.26 21.68 -15.05
N THR A 334 -32.20 20.67 -14.19
CA THR A 334 -32.30 20.83 -12.72
C THR A 334 -31.07 20.29 -12.04
N ASN A 335 -30.47 21.07 -11.14
CA ASN A 335 -29.24 20.69 -10.44
C ASN A 335 -29.54 20.36 -8.98
N TYR A 336 -28.90 19.31 -8.47
CA TYR A 336 -28.96 18.92 -7.06
C TYR A 336 -27.55 18.82 -6.48
N SER A 337 -27.45 19.11 -5.18
CA SER A 337 -26.21 19.06 -4.42
C SER A 337 -26.48 18.35 -3.10
N VAL A 338 -25.96 17.14 -2.96
CA VAL A 338 -25.93 16.39 -1.72
C VAL A 338 -24.56 16.56 -1.10
N ASN A 339 -24.46 17.49 -0.16
CA ASN A 339 -23.24 17.74 0.60
C ASN A 339 -23.61 17.83 2.09
N PRO A 340 -23.44 16.72 2.85
CA PRO A 340 -23.73 16.68 4.28
C PRO A 340 -22.82 17.57 5.14
N ASP A 341 -21.74 18.14 4.57
CA ASP A 341 -20.74 18.95 5.27
C ASP A 341 -20.28 18.32 6.60
N THR A 342 -20.03 17.00 6.55
CA THR A 342 -19.75 16.17 7.71
C THR A 342 -18.51 15.31 7.42
N ILE A 343 -17.61 15.25 8.41
CA ILE A 343 -16.48 14.30 8.43
C ILE A 343 -16.92 13.12 9.30
N ASN A 344 -17.12 11.97 8.67
CA ASN A 344 -17.39 10.72 9.35
C ASN A 344 -16.10 10.20 9.96
N ILE A 345 -16.08 9.99 11.28
CA ILE A 345 -14.94 9.40 12.01
C ILE A 345 -15.35 7.99 12.41
N TYR A 346 -14.63 6.99 11.89
CA TYR A 346 -14.93 5.59 12.16
C TYR A 346 -14.19 5.08 13.39
N ASP A 347 -14.75 4.03 13.99
CA ASP A 347 -14.07 3.30 15.05
C ASP A 347 -12.74 2.71 14.54
N PRO A 348 -11.70 2.67 15.38
CA PRO A 348 -10.43 2.12 15.00
C PRO A 348 -10.55 0.63 14.65
N TYR A 349 -9.87 0.23 13.58
CA TYR A 349 -9.83 -1.15 13.13
C TYR A 349 -8.40 -1.68 13.10
N LYS A 350 -8.29 -3.00 13.08
CA LYS A 350 -6.99 -3.68 13.07
C LYS A 350 -6.76 -4.38 11.75
N LEU A 351 -5.63 -4.10 11.12
CA LEU A 351 -5.18 -4.78 9.91
C LEU A 351 -3.94 -5.61 10.22
N GLN A 352 -3.98 -6.89 9.86
CA GLN A 352 -2.83 -7.77 9.90
C GLN A 352 -2.33 -8.02 8.48
N THR A 353 -1.14 -7.55 8.14
CA THR A 353 -0.49 -7.84 6.85
C THR A 353 0.19 -9.22 6.86
N PRO A 354 0.58 -9.81 5.72
CA PRO A 354 1.24 -11.11 5.70
C PRO A 354 2.68 -11.05 6.22
N GLY A 355 3.13 -12.13 6.86
CA GLY A 355 4.55 -12.36 7.11
C GLY A 355 5.32 -12.73 5.84
N LYS A 356 6.65 -12.67 5.89
CA LYS A 356 7.54 -12.88 4.74
C LYS A 356 8.76 -13.73 5.13
N PHE A 357 9.09 -14.71 4.29
CA PHE A 357 10.35 -15.45 4.36
C PHE A 357 11.27 -15.01 3.25
N THR A 358 12.57 -14.86 3.54
CA THR A 358 13.60 -14.51 2.55
C THR A 358 14.76 -15.50 2.63
N PHE A 359 15.09 -16.09 1.49
CA PHE A 359 16.24 -16.97 1.29
C PHE A 359 17.29 -16.25 0.46
N SER A 360 18.54 -16.31 0.89
CA SER A 360 19.59 -15.49 0.31
C SER A 360 20.86 -16.27 0.04
N GLY A 361 21.53 -15.94 -1.06
CA GLY A 361 22.86 -16.45 -1.41
C GLY A 361 23.73 -15.32 -1.93
N ALA A 362 24.97 -15.24 -1.44
CA ALA A 362 25.93 -14.26 -1.93
C ALA A 362 27.32 -14.88 -2.13
N TYR A 363 27.98 -14.49 -3.21
CA TYR A 363 29.37 -14.84 -3.50
C TYR A 363 30.24 -13.59 -3.52
N VAL A 364 31.26 -13.55 -2.67
CA VAL A 364 32.15 -12.41 -2.46
C VAL A 364 33.52 -12.71 -3.07
N PHE A 365 33.91 -11.91 -4.05
CA PHE A 365 35.19 -11.99 -4.75
C PHE A 365 36.27 -11.19 -4.01
N GLY A 366 36.53 -11.56 -2.76
CA GLY A 366 37.48 -10.87 -1.88
C GLY A 366 37.16 -9.39 -1.75
N LYS A 367 38.11 -8.52 -2.16
CA LYS A 367 37.93 -7.05 -2.13
C LYS A 367 37.41 -6.47 -3.45
N SER A 368 37.29 -7.29 -4.49
CA SER A 368 37.02 -6.83 -5.86
C SER A 368 35.52 -6.70 -6.18
N GLY A 369 34.65 -7.41 -5.47
CA GLY A 369 33.22 -7.35 -5.76
C GLY A 369 32.40 -8.47 -5.14
N LEU A 370 31.12 -8.54 -5.51
CA LEU A 370 30.20 -9.59 -5.11
C LEU A 370 29.02 -9.73 -6.07
N ILE A 371 28.37 -10.89 -6.01
CA ILE A 371 27.05 -11.16 -6.61
C ILE A 371 26.15 -11.71 -5.52
N SER A 372 24.88 -11.30 -5.52
CA SER A 372 23.90 -11.66 -4.51
C SER A 372 22.53 -11.93 -5.12
N ILE A 373 21.82 -12.89 -4.56
CA ILE A 373 20.46 -13.27 -4.93
C ILE A 373 19.64 -13.43 -3.67
N ASP A 374 18.48 -12.79 -3.63
CA ASP A 374 17.45 -13.00 -2.62
C ASP A 374 16.16 -13.52 -3.30
N TYR A 375 15.52 -14.51 -2.69
CA TYR A 375 14.18 -14.96 -3.05
C TYR A 375 13.27 -14.87 -1.84
N SER A 376 12.24 -14.01 -1.92
CA SER A 376 11.27 -13.79 -0.85
C SER A 376 9.92 -14.41 -1.22
N ILE A 377 9.19 -14.94 -0.23
CA ILE A 377 7.82 -15.46 -0.42
C ILE A 377 6.89 -14.80 0.59
N LYS A 378 5.73 -14.34 0.11
CA LYS A 378 4.69 -13.69 0.90
C LYS A 378 3.30 -14.19 0.48
N ASP A 379 2.49 -14.64 1.42
CA ASP A 379 1.13 -15.12 1.15
C ASP A 379 0.09 -14.05 1.46
N TYR A 380 -0.33 -13.30 0.43
CA TYR A 380 -1.23 -12.16 0.58
C TYR A 380 -2.65 -12.56 1.03
N SER A 381 -3.05 -13.82 0.82
CA SER A 381 -4.33 -14.35 1.31
C SER A 381 -4.44 -14.40 2.85
N ASN A 382 -3.30 -14.31 3.55
CA ASN A 382 -3.26 -14.24 5.02
C ASN A 382 -3.44 -12.83 5.58
N THR A 383 -3.68 -11.83 4.73
CA THR A 383 -4.04 -10.47 5.16
C THR A 383 -5.43 -10.50 5.79
N LYS A 384 -5.60 -9.85 6.96
CA LYS A 384 -6.87 -9.92 7.70
C LYS A 384 -7.23 -8.62 8.40
N PHE A 385 -8.46 -8.18 8.23
CA PHE A 385 -9.12 -7.24 9.13
C PHE A 385 -9.58 -7.95 10.41
N LYS A 386 -9.49 -7.24 11.54
CA LYS A 386 -9.88 -7.71 12.87
C LYS A 386 -10.80 -6.70 13.55
N PRO A 387 -11.80 -7.18 14.31
CA PRO A 387 -11.96 -8.57 14.75
C PRO A 387 -12.65 -9.46 13.71
N THR A 388 -12.21 -10.72 13.56
CA THR A 388 -12.65 -11.62 12.45
C THR A 388 -14.07 -12.17 12.61
N ASN A 389 -14.69 -11.97 13.78
CA ASN A 389 -16.09 -12.33 14.03
C ASN A 389 -17.07 -11.23 13.59
N ASP A 390 -16.59 -10.02 13.32
CA ASP A 390 -17.37 -8.99 12.67
C ASP A 390 -17.81 -9.47 11.27
N GLU A 391 -19.06 -9.16 10.89
CA GLU A 391 -19.64 -9.65 9.66
C GLU A 391 -19.02 -9.02 8.41
N VAL A 392 -18.78 -7.71 8.43
CA VAL A 392 -18.19 -6.98 7.31
C VAL A 392 -16.74 -7.41 7.12
N PHE A 393 -15.95 -7.44 8.21
CA PHE A 393 -14.57 -7.92 8.13
C PHE A 393 -14.46 -9.39 7.74
N ARG A 394 -15.39 -10.24 8.17
CA ARG A 394 -15.41 -11.65 7.72
C ARG A 394 -15.63 -11.76 6.21
N ARG A 395 -16.51 -10.93 5.62
CA ARG A 395 -16.72 -10.88 4.17
C ARG A 395 -15.45 -10.40 3.46
N LEU A 396 -14.89 -9.25 3.85
CA LEU A 396 -13.64 -8.73 3.27
C LEU A 396 -12.48 -9.72 3.39
N ASN A 397 -12.38 -10.44 4.51
CA ASN A 397 -11.37 -11.49 4.69
C ASN A 397 -11.60 -12.69 3.76
N SER A 398 -12.85 -13.04 3.45
CA SER A 398 -13.17 -14.05 2.44
C SER A 398 -12.77 -13.55 1.05
N ASP A 399 -13.13 -12.31 0.70
CA ASP A 399 -12.80 -11.71 -0.59
C ASP A 399 -11.28 -11.65 -0.80
N MET A 400 -10.52 -11.31 0.25
CA MET A 400 -9.05 -11.38 0.24
C MET A 400 -8.55 -12.82 0.02
N SER A 401 -9.10 -13.81 0.73
CA SER A 401 -8.73 -15.23 0.56
C SER A 401 -9.05 -15.75 -0.86
N ASP A 402 -10.15 -15.29 -1.44
CA ASP A 402 -10.65 -15.73 -2.74
C ASP A 402 -9.91 -15.07 -3.90
N ASN A 403 -9.45 -13.82 -3.74
CA ASN A 403 -8.80 -13.06 -4.81
C ASN A 403 -7.28 -12.98 -4.71
N LEU A 404 -6.69 -13.05 -3.51
CA LEU A 404 -5.25 -12.92 -3.29
C LEU A 404 -4.53 -14.26 -3.29
N THR A 405 -3.23 -14.24 -3.57
CA THR A 405 -2.40 -15.44 -3.67
C THR A 405 -1.01 -15.22 -3.05
N THR A 406 -0.22 -16.28 -3.03
CA THR A 406 1.19 -16.22 -2.69
C THR A 406 1.98 -15.63 -3.85
N ALA A 407 2.79 -14.60 -3.56
CA ALA A 407 3.71 -14.01 -4.51
C ALA A 407 5.17 -14.29 -4.10
N GLY A 408 5.99 -14.56 -5.11
CA GLY A 408 7.44 -14.65 -4.98
C GLY A 408 8.10 -13.37 -5.47
N GLU A 409 9.17 -12.96 -4.79
CA GLU A 409 10.04 -11.85 -5.19
C GLU A 409 11.45 -12.35 -5.42
N LEU A 410 12.03 -12.08 -6.59
CA LEU A 410 13.41 -12.36 -6.92
C LEU A 410 14.19 -11.04 -7.01
N ARG A 411 15.30 -10.94 -6.28
CA ARG A 411 16.23 -9.81 -6.35
C ARG A 411 17.62 -10.32 -6.67
N ILE A 412 18.27 -9.71 -7.65
CA ILE A 412 19.64 -10.03 -8.07
C ILE A 412 20.45 -8.74 -8.06
N GLY A 413 21.64 -8.78 -7.48
CA GLY A 413 22.53 -7.63 -7.42
C GLY A 413 23.99 -8.01 -7.63
N ALA A 414 24.76 -7.09 -8.21
CA ALA A 414 26.20 -7.20 -8.36
C ALA A 414 26.91 -5.88 -8.01
N GLU A 415 28.09 -6.00 -7.42
CA GLU A 415 28.98 -4.88 -7.11
C GLU A 415 30.40 -5.21 -7.59
N TYR A 416 31.05 -4.27 -8.26
CA TYR A 416 32.45 -4.37 -8.71
C TYR A 416 33.23 -3.14 -8.27
N LYS A 417 34.43 -3.34 -7.72
CA LYS A 417 35.25 -2.27 -7.12
C LYS A 417 36.53 -2.04 -7.92
N ILE A 418 36.75 -0.77 -8.26
CA ILE A 418 37.94 -0.25 -8.93
C ILE A 418 38.58 0.77 -7.99
N LYS A 419 39.51 0.31 -7.16
CA LYS A 419 40.11 1.12 -6.07
C LYS A 419 39.01 1.72 -5.17
N GLN A 420 38.87 3.06 -5.14
CA GLN A 420 37.84 3.76 -4.35
C GLN A 420 36.46 3.78 -5.00
N LEU A 421 36.37 3.52 -6.30
CA LEU A 421 35.11 3.53 -7.06
C LEU A 421 34.42 2.17 -6.98
N SER A 422 33.11 2.16 -6.78
CA SER A 422 32.26 0.97 -6.86
C SER A 422 31.21 1.17 -7.94
N LEU A 423 31.06 0.18 -8.83
CA LEU A 423 30.02 0.07 -9.84
C LEU A 423 29.01 -0.98 -9.39
N ARG A 424 27.72 -0.69 -9.54
CA ARG A 424 26.65 -1.57 -9.06
C ARG A 424 25.52 -1.67 -10.06
N GLY A 425 24.89 -2.84 -10.11
CA GLY A 425 23.70 -3.10 -10.91
C GLY A 425 22.80 -4.11 -10.23
N GLY A 426 21.51 -4.04 -10.54
CA GLY A 426 20.52 -4.93 -9.96
C GLY A 426 19.24 -5.06 -10.76
N TYR A 427 18.54 -6.15 -10.48
CA TYR A 427 17.25 -6.50 -11.05
C TYR A 427 16.32 -7.01 -9.93
N ARG A 428 15.05 -6.64 -10.01
CA ARG A 428 13.99 -7.10 -9.12
C ARG A 428 12.76 -7.49 -9.93
N PHE A 429 12.22 -8.65 -9.62
CA PHE A 429 10.92 -9.13 -10.10
C PHE A 429 10.06 -9.49 -8.89
N GLU A 430 8.78 -9.09 -8.90
CA GLU A 430 7.80 -9.52 -7.90
C GLU A 430 6.54 -9.95 -8.63
N GLY A 431 6.07 -11.17 -8.36
CA GLY A 431 4.83 -11.68 -8.94
C GLY A 431 3.60 -10.96 -8.41
N SER A 432 2.52 -11.02 -9.18
CA SER A 432 1.23 -10.48 -8.75
C SER A 432 0.76 -11.07 -7.40
N PRO A 433 0.22 -10.25 -6.49
CA PRO A 433 -0.44 -10.73 -5.28
C PRO A 433 -1.90 -11.15 -5.53
N TYR A 434 -2.44 -10.96 -6.73
CA TYR A 434 -3.80 -11.33 -7.11
C TYR A 434 -3.79 -12.58 -8.00
N LYS A 435 -4.77 -13.47 -7.83
CA LYS A 435 -4.91 -14.68 -8.65
C LYS A 435 -5.14 -14.38 -10.13
N ASN A 436 -5.79 -13.25 -10.45
CA ASN A 436 -6.06 -12.85 -11.83
C ASN A 436 -4.83 -12.28 -12.55
N GLY A 437 -3.78 -11.85 -11.83
CA GLY A 437 -2.59 -11.22 -12.42
C GLY A 437 -2.81 -9.86 -13.06
N THR A 438 -4.01 -9.26 -12.98
CA THR A 438 -4.39 -8.04 -13.69
C THR A 438 -4.76 -6.88 -12.76
N THR A 439 -5.43 -7.13 -11.62
CA THR A 439 -5.79 -6.07 -10.67
C THR A 439 -4.55 -5.32 -10.21
N ILE A 440 -3.55 -6.08 -9.75
CA ILE A 440 -2.16 -5.62 -9.65
C ILE A 440 -1.30 -6.67 -10.32
N GLY A 441 -0.64 -6.30 -11.42
CA GLY A 441 0.24 -7.21 -12.15
C GLY A 441 1.64 -7.34 -11.56
N ASP A 442 2.47 -8.09 -12.28
CA ASP A 442 3.87 -8.28 -11.94
C ASP A 442 4.63 -6.95 -11.95
N LEU A 443 5.66 -6.88 -11.11
CA LEU A 443 6.58 -5.75 -11.02
C LEU A 443 7.92 -6.13 -11.61
N ASN A 444 8.45 -5.24 -12.45
CA ASN A 444 9.81 -5.33 -12.96
C ASN A 444 10.59 -4.07 -12.57
N SER A 445 11.81 -4.24 -12.08
CA SER A 445 12.66 -3.13 -11.68
C SER A 445 14.12 -3.37 -12.06
N TYR A 446 14.75 -2.32 -12.56
CA TYR A 446 16.17 -2.27 -12.94
C TYR A 446 16.86 -1.16 -12.17
N SER A 447 18.07 -1.41 -11.71
CA SER A 447 18.82 -0.43 -10.92
C SER A 447 20.29 -0.41 -11.29
N GLY A 448 20.89 0.75 -11.11
CA GLY A 448 22.33 0.96 -11.27
C GLY A 448 22.82 2.06 -10.35
N GLY A 449 24.10 2.03 -10.02
CA GLY A 449 24.65 3.05 -9.13
C GLY A 449 26.17 3.04 -9.04
N LEU A 450 26.68 4.12 -8.47
CA LEU A 450 28.08 4.41 -8.29
C LEU A 450 28.33 4.74 -6.82
N GLY A 451 29.48 4.33 -6.31
CA GLY A 451 29.93 4.65 -4.96
C GLY A 451 31.36 5.12 -4.96
N TYR A 452 31.66 6.15 -4.19
CA TYR A 452 33.03 6.61 -3.98
C TYR A 452 33.39 6.59 -2.50
N ASN A 453 34.52 5.95 -2.19
CA ASN A 453 35.04 5.84 -0.83
C ASN A 453 36.19 6.82 -0.58
N PHE A 454 35.96 7.81 0.28
CA PHE A 454 36.95 8.79 0.73
C PHE A 454 37.72 8.35 1.98
N GLY A 455 37.54 7.10 2.43
CA GLY A 455 38.11 6.58 3.67
C GLY A 455 37.05 6.52 4.77
N SER A 456 36.98 7.55 5.60
CA SER A 456 35.98 7.67 6.68
C SER A 456 34.59 8.05 6.18
N THR A 457 34.46 8.46 4.92
CA THR A 457 33.20 8.92 4.33
C THR A 457 32.96 8.23 3.00
N LYS A 458 31.73 7.79 2.75
CA LYS A 458 31.29 7.21 1.48
C LYS A 458 30.13 8.01 0.92
N LEU A 459 30.17 8.22 -0.39
CA LEU A 459 29.10 8.85 -1.15
C LEU A 459 28.61 7.86 -2.19
N ASP A 460 27.33 7.53 -2.16
CA ASP A 460 26.71 6.60 -3.10
C ASP A 460 25.54 7.29 -3.82
N LEU A 461 25.47 7.10 -5.14
CA LEU A 461 24.39 7.56 -6.00
C LEU A 461 23.76 6.35 -6.70
N ALA A 462 22.44 6.29 -6.74
CA ALA A 462 21.72 5.24 -7.43
C ALA A 462 20.54 5.77 -8.23
N TYR A 463 20.26 5.09 -9.33
CA TYR A 463 19.05 5.23 -10.10
C TYR A 463 18.33 3.87 -10.15
N SER A 464 17.01 3.89 -9.99
CA SER A 464 16.17 2.72 -10.22
C SER A 464 14.95 3.10 -11.04
N TYR A 465 14.58 2.23 -11.96
CA TYR A 465 13.34 2.25 -12.73
C TYR A 465 12.49 1.04 -12.31
N LEU A 466 11.22 1.27 -12.01
CA LEU A 466 10.24 0.26 -11.66
C LEU A 466 9.00 0.45 -12.52
N GLU A 467 8.44 -0.65 -13.03
CA GLU A 467 7.19 -0.65 -13.79
C GLU A 467 6.25 -1.74 -13.25
N ARG A 468 4.97 -1.36 -13.10
CA ARG A 468 3.89 -2.26 -12.71
C ARG A 468 2.62 -1.85 -13.46
N LYS A 469 1.85 -2.84 -13.90
CA LYS A 469 0.54 -2.63 -14.51
C LYS A 469 -0.56 -2.94 -13.51
N SER A 470 -1.69 -2.25 -13.61
CA SER A 470 -2.88 -2.50 -12.78
C SER A 470 -4.14 -2.24 -13.57
N ASN A 471 -5.21 -2.91 -13.18
CA ASN A 471 -6.57 -2.69 -13.63
C ASN A 471 -7.50 -2.89 -12.43
N GLN A 472 -7.48 -1.91 -11.54
CA GLN A 472 -8.37 -1.86 -10.39
C GLN A 472 -9.61 -1.05 -10.78
N GLY A 473 -10.79 -1.50 -10.34
CA GLY A 473 -12.03 -0.77 -10.53
C GLY A 473 -11.95 0.61 -9.90
N PHE A 474 -12.71 1.57 -10.45
CA PHE A 474 -12.82 2.90 -9.83
C PHE A 474 -13.55 2.84 -8.48
N PHE A 475 -14.41 1.84 -8.32
CA PHE A 475 -15.04 1.43 -7.07
C PHE A 475 -14.95 -0.09 -6.91
N GLU A 476 -15.04 -0.60 -5.69
CA GLU A 476 -14.86 -2.04 -5.41
C GLU A 476 -16.13 -2.87 -5.55
N ARG A 477 -17.31 -2.23 -5.57
CA ARG A 477 -18.61 -2.91 -5.72
C ARG A 477 -19.60 -2.11 -6.57
N GLY A 478 -20.59 -2.80 -7.14
CA GLY A 478 -21.50 -2.24 -8.13
C GLY A 478 -20.78 -1.90 -9.44
N PHE A 479 -20.33 -0.66 -9.58
CA PHE A 479 -19.56 -0.19 -10.74
C PHE A 479 -18.06 -0.47 -10.55
N THR A 480 -17.60 -1.64 -11.01
CA THR A 480 -16.21 -2.10 -10.83
C THR A 480 -15.32 -1.92 -12.07
N ASP A 481 -15.79 -1.20 -13.08
CA ASP A 481 -14.98 -0.90 -14.26
C ASP A 481 -13.83 0.03 -13.88
N GLY A 482 -12.69 -0.14 -14.53
CA GLY A 482 -11.47 0.61 -14.22
C GLY A 482 -10.54 0.69 -15.41
N ALA A 483 -9.62 1.65 -15.34
CA ALA A 483 -8.66 1.89 -16.41
C ALA A 483 -7.47 0.91 -16.34
N ASN A 484 -6.84 0.67 -17.49
CA ASN A 484 -5.56 -0.02 -17.53
C ASN A 484 -4.44 0.98 -17.26
N ILE A 485 -3.77 0.86 -16.12
CA ILE A 485 -2.73 1.80 -15.69
C ILE A 485 -1.37 1.13 -15.74
N SER A 486 -0.42 1.76 -16.43
CA SER A 486 1.01 1.45 -16.39
C SER A 486 1.73 2.53 -15.56
N SER A 487 2.04 2.17 -14.32
CA SER A 487 2.77 3.01 -13.36
C SER A 487 4.27 2.77 -13.49
N LYS A 488 5.01 3.87 -13.68
CA LYS A 488 6.46 3.87 -13.86
C LYS A 488 7.10 4.75 -12.80
N LEU A 489 7.86 4.17 -11.90
CA LEU A 489 8.57 4.87 -10.84
C LEU A 489 10.06 4.99 -11.20
N ASN A 490 10.50 6.22 -11.38
CA ASN A 490 11.91 6.60 -11.46
C ASN A 490 12.35 7.11 -10.11
N ASN A 491 13.50 6.65 -9.61
CA ASN A 491 14.01 7.12 -8.34
C ASN A 491 15.51 7.37 -8.43
N ILE A 492 15.93 8.55 -7.97
CA ILE A 492 17.34 8.90 -7.75
C ILE A 492 17.58 8.98 -6.24
N SER A 493 18.55 8.22 -5.74
CA SER A 493 18.92 8.20 -4.32
C SER A 493 20.37 8.63 -4.12
N LEU A 494 20.60 9.47 -3.12
CA LEU A 494 21.93 9.89 -2.67
C LEU A 494 22.13 9.49 -1.21
N THR A 495 23.17 8.73 -0.93
CA THR A 495 23.55 8.33 0.43
C THR A 495 24.88 8.94 0.82
N LEU A 496 24.90 9.55 2.00
CA LEU A 496 26.11 9.94 2.69
C LEU A 496 26.28 9.03 3.91
N LEU A 497 27.41 8.34 3.98
CA LEU A 497 27.73 7.39 5.04
C LEU A 497 29.06 7.74 5.68
N PHE A 498 29.08 7.72 7.01
CA PHE A 498 30.25 7.93 7.84
C PHE A 498 30.65 6.63 8.53
N GLU A 499 31.93 6.31 8.47
CA GLU A 499 32.56 5.19 9.15
C GLU A 499 33.38 5.75 10.33
N LEU A 500 33.01 5.35 11.55
CA LEU A 500 33.50 5.90 12.83
C LEU A 500 34.50 4.99 13.53
#